data_AF-A0A972B0I6-F1
#
_entry.id   AF-A0A972B0I6-F1
#
_cell.length_a   1.000
_cell.length_b   1.000
_cell.length_c   1.000
_cell.angle_alpha   90.00
_cell.angle_beta   90.00
_cell.angle_gamma   90.00
#
_symmetry.space_group_name_H-M   'P 1'
#
loop_
_entity.id
_entity.type
_entity.pdbx_description
1 polymer ?
#
loop_
_entity_poly.entity_id
_entity_poly.type
_entity_poly.pdbx_seq_one_letter_code
_entity_poly.pdbx_strand_id
1 'polypeptide(L)'
;MPISLLISLMIGHFLADFVFQSKAILDARASDIASKRWMGIIRHALIHGVLEAIILGYFLHETPKLAIGIALSLSFSHCIIDLVKNELIKRYPKLEYNVVLFLGDQVLHLIIIMIAYLVITVVINNSGSGFMVLKEILNGDFGYSKSEKFLTVLLLIIIGLWVVGIFIGLFIDSIKQNGKRLVTDQKLENGGFLIGLLERAIIISAMALDIVSVIGFLITVKSIARFKKFDDDDFVEYFIIGSFMSLFSGVVVGYLIHTLLN
;
A
#
# COMPACT_ATOMS: atom_id res chain seq x y z
N MET A 1 2.17 10.01 22.40
CA MET A 1 2.47 8.68 21.82
C MET A 1 3.64 8.79 20.87
N PRO A 2 4.46 7.73 20.73
CA PRO A 2 5.55 7.73 19.78
C PRO A 2 5.02 7.61 18.35
N ILE A 3 5.67 8.30 17.40
CA ILE A 3 5.29 8.24 15.97
C ILE A 3 5.48 6.83 15.39
N SER A 4 6.33 6.01 16.02
CA SER A 4 6.47 4.58 15.71
C SER A 4 5.15 3.81 15.74
N LEU A 5 4.19 4.20 16.58
CA LEU A 5 2.85 3.58 16.61
C LEU A 5 2.10 3.87 15.31
N LEU A 6 2.08 5.13 14.87
CA LEU A 6 1.43 5.52 13.61
C LEU A 6 2.05 4.77 12.43
N ILE A 7 3.38 4.76 12.35
CA ILE A 7 4.12 4.06 11.28
C ILE A 7 3.82 2.56 11.32
N SER A 8 3.75 1.94 12.50
CA SER A 8 3.43 0.52 12.64
C SER A 8 2.01 0.20 12.20
N LEU A 9 1.02 1.04 12.53
CA LEU A 9 -0.36 0.89 12.06
C LEU A 9 -0.44 1.01 10.53
N MET A 10 0.28 1.96 9.93
CA MET A 10 0.36 2.09 8.47
C MET A 10 1.00 0.85 7.82
N ILE A 11 2.07 0.30 8.40
CA ILE A 11 2.69 -0.95 7.95
C ILE A 11 1.68 -2.10 8.02
N GLY A 12 0.98 -2.25 9.16
CA GLY A 12 -0.04 -3.27 9.36
C GLY A 12 -1.13 -3.21 8.28
N HIS A 13 -1.65 -2.01 8.01
CA HIS A 13 -2.63 -1.75 6.95
C HIS A 13 -2.11 -2.18 5.58
N PHE A 14 -0.92 -1.69 5.17
CA PHE A 14 -0.37 -2.00 3.85
C PHE A 14 -0.03 -3.48 3.68
N LEU A 15 0.46 -4.15 4.75
CA LEU A 15 0.68 -5.59 4.72
C LEU A 15 -0.63 -6.35 4.54
N ALA A 16 -1.68 -5.98 5.27
CA ALA A 16 -2.98 -6.62 5.18
C ALA A 16 -3.62 -6.44 3.79
N ASP A 17 -3.63 -5.22 3.26
CA ASP A 17 -4.25 -4.90 1.97
C ASP A 17 -3.48 -5.43 0.76
N PHE A 18 -2.15 -5.49 0.81
CA PHE A 18 -1.35 -5.76 -0.39
C PHE A 18 -0.49 -7.02 -0.34
N VAL A 19 -0.07 -7.45 0.85
CA VAL A 19 0.82 -8.61 1.01
C VAL A 19 0.04 -9.85 1.41
N PHE A 20 -0.89 -9.73 2.37
CA PHE A 20 -1.68 -10.85 2.87
C PHE A 20 -3.02 -11.04 2.16
N GLN A 21 -3.40 -10.10 1.29
CA GLN A 21 -4.57 -10.22 0.44
C GLN A 21 -4.33 -11.22 -0.71
N SER A 22 -4.64 -12.49 -0.47
CA SER A 22 -4.50 -13.55 -1.47
C SER A 22 -5.55 -13.48 -2.60
N LYS A 23 -5.26 -14.10 -3.75
CA LYS A 23 -6.24 -14.27 -4.86
C LYS A 23 -7.56 -14.84 -4.37
N ALA A 24 -7.49 -15.87 -3.52
CA ALA A 24 -8.67 -16.54 -3.00
C ALA A 24 -9.58 -15.59 -2.20
N ILE A 25 -9.01 -14.61 -1.49
CA ILE A 25 -9.78 -13.60 -0.76
C ILE A 25 -10.44 -12.63 -1.75
N LEU A 26 -9.70 -12.18 -2.76
CA LEU A 26 -10.21 -11.29 -3.81
C LEU A 26 -11.34 -11.94 -4.62
N ASP A 27 -11.12 -13.16 -5.10
CA ASP A 27 -12.11 -13.94 -5.85
C ASP A 27 -13.36 -14.20 -5.00
N ALA A 28 -13.19 -14.49 -3.70
CA ALA A 28 -14.30 -14.64 -2.79
C ALA A 28 -15.09 -13.33 -2.65
N ARG A 29 -14.42 -12.17 -2.48
CA ARG A 29 -15.08 -10.85 -2.37
C ARG A 29 -15.83 -10.45 -3.66
N ALA A 30 -15.34 -10.85 -4.82
CA ALA A 30 -15.97 -10.58 -6.11
C ALA A 30 -17.10 -11.56 -6.47
N SER A 31 -17.27 -12.65 -5.71
CA SER A 31 -18.27 -13.69 -5.99
C SER A 31 -19.72 -13.17 -5.90
N ASP A 32 -20.55 -13.53 -6.88
CA ASP A 32 -22.00 -13.30 -6.85
C ASP A 32 -22.71 -14.10 -5.74
N ILE A 33 -22.12 -15.21 -5.30
CA ILE A 33 -22.64 -16.02 -4.20
C ILE A 33 -22.42 -15.28 -2.87
N ALA A 34 -23.51 -14.85 -2.24
CA ALA A 34 -23.48 -14.03 -1.02
C ALA A 34 -22.65 -14.64 0.12
N SER A 35 -22.73 -15.96 0.35
CA SER A 35 -21.98 -16.63 1.43
C SER A 35 -20.47 -16.61 1.19
N LYS A 36 -20.02 -16.85 -0.04
CA LYS A 36 -18.60 -16.75 -0.42
C LYS A 36 -18.09 -15.32 -0.32
N ARG A 37 -18.91 -14.36 -0.72
CA ARG A 37 -18.62 -12.93 -0.59
C ARG A 37 -18.38 -12.51 0.84
N TRP A 38 -19.32 -12.84 1.73
CA TRP A 38 -19.17 -12.55 3.15
C TRP A 38 -17.96 -13.25 3.77
N MET A 39 -17.67 -14.49 3.36
CA MET A 39 -16.46 -15.19 3.79
C MET A 39 -15.18 -14.45 3.40
N GLY A 40 -15.11 -13.91 2.18
CA GLY A 40 -13.97 -13.12 1.72
C GLY A 40 -13.79 -11.82 2.53
N ILE A 41 -14.89 -11.10 2.76
CA ILE A 41 -14.90 -9.83 3.51
C ILE A 41 -14.50 -10.06 4.97
N ILE A 42 -15.07 -11.07 5.62
CA ILE A 42 -14.76 -11.40 7.03
C ILE A 42 -13.31 -11.84 7.17
N ARG A 43 -12.78 -12.68 6.26
CA ARG A 43 -11.38 -13.09 6.30
C ARG A 43 -10.44 -11.90 6.19
N HIS A 44 -10.73 -10.95 5.29
CA HIS A 44 -9.93 -9.73 5.14
C HIS A 44 -9.99 -8.85 6.39
N ALA A 45 -11.19 -8.60 6.91
CA ALA A 45 -11.38 -7.82 8.15
C ALA A 45 -10.68 -8.46 9.37
N LEU A 46 -10.65 -9.80 9.44
CA LEU A 46 -9.91 -10.54 10.48
C LEU A 46 -8.39 -10.37 10.36
N ILE A 47 -7.83 -10.36 9.14
CA ILE A 47 -6.40 -10.11 8.93
C ILE A 47 -6.03 -8.73 9.49
N HIS A 48 -6.81 -7.70 9.14
CA HIS A 48 -6.65 -6.34 9.68
C HIS A 48 -6.77 -6.32 11.20
N GLY A 49 -7.86 -6.86 11.75
CA GLY A 49 -8.10 -6.85 13.19
C GLY A 49 -7.02 -7.57 14.00
N VAL A 50 -6.48 -8.69 13.49
CA VAL A 50 -5.38 -9.40 14.16
C VAL A 50 -4.08 -8.58 14.14
N LEU A 51 -3.71 -8.00 12.99
CA LEU A 51 -2.49 -7.21 12.88
C LEU A 51 -2.55 -5.96 13.75
N GLU A 52 -3.67 -5.24 13.70
CA GLU A 52 -3.91 -4.05 14.50
C GLU A 52 -3.92 -4.38 15.99
N ALA A 53 -4.55 -5.49 16.39
CA ALA A 53 -4.55 -5.94 17.79
C ALA A 53 -3.14 -6.29 18.29
N ILE A 54 -2.29 -6.91 17.46
CA ILE A 54 -0.89 -7.19 17.81
C ILE A 54 -0.11 -5.89 18.00
N ILE A 55 -0.21 -4.95 17.05
CA ILE A 55 0.48 -3.66 17.11
C ILE A 55 0.02 -2.86 18.33
N LEU A 56 -1.30 -2.69 18.50
CA LEU A 56 -1.86 -1.94 19.62
C LEU A 56 -1.60 -2.62 20.95
N GLY A 57 -1.62 -3.96 21.01
CA GLY A 57 -1.30 -4.71 22.22
C GLY A 57 0.14 -4.47 22.70
N TYR A 58 1.10 -4.30 21.77
CA TYR A 58 2.47 -3.93 22.12
C TYR A 58 2.56 -2.49 22.67
N PHE A 59 2.01 -1.51 21.94
CA PHE A 59 2.13 -0.10 22.31
C PHE A 59 1.25 0.31 23.52
N LEU A 60 0.11 -0.35 23.71
CA LEU A 60 -0.87 -0.07 24.76
C LEU A 60 -0.99 -1.23 25.76
N HIS A 61 0.11 -1.93 26.04
CA HIS A 61 0.14 -3.08 26.96
C HIS A 61 -0.37 -2.74 28.37
N GLU A 62 -0.14 -1.51 28.85
CA GLU A 62 -0.67 -1.02 30.13
C GLU A 62 -2.19 -0.72 30.11
N THR A 63 -2.79 -0.59 28.93
CA THR A 63 -4.22 -0.26 28.75
C THR A 63 -4.91 -1.21 27.75
N PRO A 64 -4.94 -2.53 28.02
CA PRO A 64 -5.37 -3.53 27.04
C PRO A 64 -6.83 -3.38 26.61
N LYS A 65 -7.70 -2.85 27.48
CA LYS A 65 -9.11 -2.55 27.12
C LYS A 65 -9.21 -1.47 26.04
N LEU A 66 -8.38 -0.43 26.12
CA LEU A 66 -8.31 0.62 25.12
C LEU A 66 -7.75 0.06 23.81
N ALA A 67 -6.69 -0.75 23.89
CA ALA A 67 -6.07 -1.41 22.74
C ALA A 67 -7.10 -2.25 21.95
N ILE A 68 -7.83 -3.13 22.63
CA ILE A 68 -8.86 -3.98 22.02
C ILE A 68 -10.01 -3.13 21.45
N GLY A 69 -10.48 -2.11 22.20
CA GLY A 69 -11.56 -1.24 21.73
C GLY A 69 -11.19 -0.50 20.43
N ILE A 70 -9.94 -0.05 20.31
CA ILE A 70 -9.46 0.65 19.11
C ILE A 70 -9.21 -0.33 17.96
N ALA A 71 -8.62 -1.50 18.21
CA ALA A 71 -8.43 -2.53 17.20
C ALA A 71 -9.77 -2.98 16.57
N LEU A 72 -10.80 -3.19 17.41
CA LEU A 72 -12.14 -3.50 16.92
C LEU A 72 -12.74 -2.35 16.12
N SER A 73 -12.53 -1.11 16.56
CA SER A 73 -13.02 0.08 15.85
C SER A 73 -12.35 0.24 14.49
N LEU A 74 -11.03 0.05 14.40
CA LEU A 74 -10.26 0.10 13.15
C LEU A 74 -10.70 -1.00 12.18
N SER A 75 -10.73 -2.25 12.62
CA SER A 75 -11.20 -3.39 11.82
C SER A 75 -12.64 -3.21 11.32
N PHE A 76 -13.53 -2.65 12.17
CA PHE A 76 -14.90 -2.35 11.78
C PHE A 76 -14.99 -1.23 10.73
N SER A 77 -14.23 -0.13 10.92
CA SER A 77 -14.14 0.94 9.94
C SER A 77 -13.57 0.46 8.60
N HIS A 78 -12.53 -0.38 8.63
CA HIS A 78 -11.95 -1.02 7.45
C HIS A 78 -13.01 -1.82 6.68
N CYS A 79 -13.73 -2.70 7.38
CA CYS A 79 -14.81 -3.49 6.82
C CYS A 79 -15.89 -2.61 6.16
N ILE A 80 -16.28 -1.50 6.77
CA ILE A 80 -17.25 -0.55 6.19
C ILE A 80 -16.71 0.07 4.90
N ILE A 81 -15.48 0.58 4.90
CA ILE A 81 -14.87 1.22 3.72
C ILE A 81 -14.82 0.21 2.57
N ASP A 82 -14.37 -1.01 2.84
CA ASP A 82 -14.29 -2.09 1.87
C ASP A 82 -15.66 -2.51 1.34
N LEU A 83 -16.68 -2.57 2.19
CA LEU A 83 -18.06 -2.85 1.80
C LEU A 83 -18.60 -1.77 0.85
N VAL A 84 -18.39 -0.50 1.19
CA VAL A 84 -18.82 0.63 0.36
C VAL A 84 -18.14 0.57 -1.01
N LYS A 85 -16.82 0.35 -1.04
CA LYS A 85 -16.05 0.17 -2.28
C LYS A 85 -16.58 -0.99 -3.12
N ASN A 86 -16.80 -2.17 -2.51
CA ASN A 86 -17.31 -3.33 -3.23
C ASN A 86 -18.71 -3.07 -3.82
N GLU A 87 -19.59 -2.38 -3.09
CA GLU A 87 -20.94 -2.05 -3.58
C GLU A 87 -20.90 -1.00 -4.70
N LEU A 88 -19.99 -0.02 -4.64
CA LEU A 88 -19.75 0.93 -5.73
C LEU A 88 -19.27 0.22 -7.00
N ILE A 89 -18.32 -0.70 -6.88
CA ILE A 89 -17.81 -1.51 -8.01
C ILE A 89 -18.92 -2.39 -8.59
N LYS A 90 -19.74 -3.01 -7.73
CA LYS A 90 -20.87 -3.82 -8.17
C LYS A 90 -21.88 -2.99 -8.97
N ARG A 91 -22.20 -1.78 -8.51
CA ARG A 91 -23.12 -0.86 -9.17
C ARG A 91 -22.53 -0.27 -10.46
N TYR A 92 -21.22 -0.03 -10.48
CA TYR A 92 -20.50 0.54 -11.61
C TYR A 92 -19.20 -0.24 -11.90
N PRO A 93 -19.27 -1.35 -12.67
CA PRO A 93 -18.13 -2.26 -12.87
C PRO A 93 -16.88 -1.61 -13.47
N LYS A 94 -17.00 -0.50 -14.19
CA LYS A 94 -15.85 0.27 -14.70
C LYS A 94 -14.97 0.85 -13.59
N LEU A 95 -15.49 0.98 -12.37
CA LEU A 95 -14.75 1.52 -11.24
C LEU A 95 -13.72 0.56 -10.67
N GLU A 96 -13.78 -0.73 -10.98
CA GLU A 96 -12.81 -1.74 -10.50
C GLU A 96 -11.35 -1.36 -10.83
N TYR A 97 -11.13 -0.72 -11.98
CA TYR A 97 -9.81 -0.32 -12.47
C TYR A 97 -9.57 1.19 -12.36
N ASN A 98 -10.47 1.90 -11.69
CA ASN A 98 -10.38 3.35 -11.59
C ASN A 98 -9.35 3.74 -10.52
N VAL A 99 -8.31 4.45 -10.97
CA VAL A 99 -7.21 4.92 -10.11
C VAL A 99 -7.70 5.85 -9.00
N VAL A 100 -8.72 6.67 -9.25
CA VAL A 100 -9.28 7.58 -8.24
C VAL A 100 -10.00 6.81 -7.14
N LEU A 101 -10.77 5.77 -7.48
CA LEU A 101 -11.40 4.91 -6.47
C LEU A 101 -10.34 4.20 -5.62
N PHE A 102 -9.28 3.69 -6.26
CA PHE A 102 -8.16 3.07 -5.56
C PHE A 102 -7.46 4.05 -4.59
N LEU A 103 -7.11 5.26 -5.05
CA LEU A 103 -6.46 6.25 -4.20
C LEU A 103 -7.38 6.76 -3.08
N GLY A 104 -8.65 7.00 -3.39
CA GLY A 104 -9.66 7.43 -2.41
C GLY A 104 -9.85 6.41 -1.29
N ASP A 105 -9.88 5.12 -1.65
CA ASP A 105 -9.91 4.02 -0.70
C ASP A 105 -8.70 4.03 0.24
N GLN A 106 -7.48 4.17 -0.29
CA GLN A 106 -6.27 4.23 0.55
C GLN A 106 -6.24 5.47 1.45
N VAL A 107 -6.67 6.63 0.95
CA VAL A 107 -6.75 7.87 1.74
C VAL A 107 -7.75 7.72 2.90
N LEU A 108 -8.92 7.12 2.66
CA LEU A 108 -9.91 6.89 3.73
C LEU A 108 -9.34 6.01 4.85
N HIS A 109 -8.65 4.92 4.52
CA HIS A 109 -8.01 4.07 5.53
C HIS A 109 -6.93 4.81 6.32
N LEU A 110 -6.07 5.57 5.65
CA LEU A 110 -5.04 6.39 6.31
C LEU A 110 -5.64 7.46 7.24
N ILE A 111 -6.78 8.06 6.85
CA ILE A 111 -7.50 9.01 7.70
C ILE A 111 -7.99 8.31 8.98
N ILE A 112 -8.59 7.12 8.87
CA ILE A 112 -9.07 6.38 10.04
C ILE A 112 -7.90 6.00 10.97
N ILE A 113 -6.77 5.55 10.41
CA ILE A 113 -5.55 5.26 11.19
C ILE A 113 -5.03 6.51 11.89
N MET A 114 -5.00 7.66 11.21
CA MET A 114 -4.60 8.94 11.79
C MET A 114 -5.54 9.35 12.94
N ILE A 115 -6.85 9.22 12.75
CA ILE A 115 -7.85 9.51 13.79
C ILE A 115 -7.61 8.61 15.01
N ALA A 116 -7.40 7.29 14.81
CA ALA A 116 -7.09 6.38 15.90
C ALA A 116 -5.82 6.80 16.66
N TYR A 117 -4.74 7.12 15.95
CA TYR A 117 -3.50 7.62 16.55
C TYR A 117 -3.71 8.90 17.39
N LEU A 118 -4.47 9.87 16.87
CA LEU A 118 -4.80 11.10 17.58
C LEU A 118 -5.64 10.84 18.84
N VAL A 119 -6.65 9.98 18.75
CA VAL A 119 -7.48 9.57 19.90
C VAL A 119 -6.62 8.90 20.97
N ILE A 120 -5.75 7.96 20.61
CA ILE A 120 -4.83 7.30 21.56
C ILE A 120 -3.94 8.35 22.24
N THR A 121 -3.37 9.26 21.46
CA THR A 121 -2.45 10.27 21.98
C THR A 121 -3.14 11.20 22.98
N VAL A 122 -4.33 11.69 22.65
CA VAL A 122 -5.12 12.55 23.53
C VAL A 122 -5.49 11.83 24.82
N VAL A 123 -5.97 10.58 24.72
CA VAL A 123 -6.41 9.80 25.89
C VAL A 123 -5.25 9.46 26.82
N ILE A 124 -4.11 9.01 26.30
CA ILE A 124 -3.00 8.55 27.15
C ILE A 124 -2.14 9.71 27.67
N ASN A 125 -1.85 10.71 26.86
CA ASN A 125 -1.03 11.84 27.30
C ASN A 125 -1.83 12.88 28.10
N ASN A 126 -3.15 12.70 28.24
CA ASN A 126 -4.08 13.70 28.78
C ASN A 126 -3.90 15.08 28.11
N SER A 127 -3.54 15.08 26.82
CA SER A 127 -3.28 16.29 26.05
C SER A 127 -4.60 16.95 25.68
N GLY A 128 -4.74 18.25 25.93
CA GLY A 128 -6.04 18.94 25.86
C GLY A 128 -6.75 18.88 24.51
N SER A 129 -6.03 18.85 23.37
CA SER A 129 -6.67 18.72 22.05
C SER A 129 -5.80 17.99 21.03
N GLY A 130 -6.43 17.20 20.15
CA GLY A 130 -5.75 16.56 19.02
C GLY A 130 -5.14 17.55 18.03
N PHE A 131 -5.58 18.81 18.03
CA PHE A 131 -5.00 19.87 17.21
C PHE A 131 -3.55 20.21 17.61
N MET A 132 -3.24 20.18 18.91
CA MET A 132 -1.88 20.41 19.39
C MET A 132 -0.93 19.30 18.91
N VAL A 133 -1.38 18.05 18.98
CA VAL A 133 -0.66 16.89 18.45
C VAL A 133 -0.45 17.02 16.93
N LEU A 134 -1.48 17.41 16.18
CA LEU A 134 -1.36 17.61 14.73
C LEU A 134 -0.35 18.72 14.39
N LYS A 135 -0.33 19.80 15.17
CA LYS A 135 0.62 20.90 14.98
C LYS A 135 2.07 20.44 15.24
N GLU A 136 2.29 19.62 16.26
CA GLU A 136 3.59 18.97 16.49
C GLU A 136 3.98 18.11 15.28
N ILE A 137 3.04 17.28 14.75
CA ILE A 137 3.23 16.47 13.53
C ILE A 137 3.68 17.32 12.34
N LEU A 138 2.99 18.43 12.11
CA LEU A 138 3.23 19.31 10.95
C LEU A 138 4.51 20.14 11.09
N ASN A 139 4.92 20.48 12.30
CA ASN A 139 6.13 21.26 12.54
C ASN A 139 7.41 20.45 12.30
N GLY A 140 7.33 19.12 12.20
CA GLY A 140 8.45 18.27 11.80
C GLY A 140 9.55 18.12 12.85
N ASP A 141 9.34 18.58 14.09
CA ASP A 141 10.30 18.50 15.21
C ASP A 141 10.43 17.09 15.81
N PHE A 142 10.10 16.02 15.06
CA PHE A 142 10.35 14.65 15.51
C PHE A 142 11.81 14.32 15.29
N GLY A 143 12.58 14.26 16.38
CA GLY A 143 13.83 13.54 16.37
C GLY A 143 13.56 12.08 16.06
N TYR A 144 13.88 11.63 14.84
CA TYR A 144 13.74 10.22 14.48
C TYR A 144 14.74 9.36 15.27
N SER A 145 14.23 8.57 16.21
CA SER A 145 15.01 7.49 16.83
C SER A 145 15.44 6.46 15.79
N LYS A 146 16.46 5.65 16.11
CA LYS A 146 16.94 4.59 15.21
C LYS A 146 15.83 3.60 14.84
N SER A 147 14.94 3.27 15.78
CA SER A 147 13.79 2.39 15.54
C SER A 147 12.75 3.03 14.63
N GLU A 148 12.48 4.33 14.78
CA GLU A 148 11.56 5.05 13.89
C GLU A 148 12.11 5.14 12.48
N LYS A 149 13.40 5.45 12.30
CA LYS A 149 14.06 5.39 10.98
C LYS A 149 13.89 4.01 10.34
N PHE A 150 14.16 2.94 11.09
CA PHE A 150 14.00 1.58 10.59
C PHE A 150 12.56 1.28 10.16
N LEU A 151 11.56 1.64 10.97
CA LEU A 151 10.15 1.45 10.62
C LEU A 151 9.74 2.29 9.40
N THR A 152 10.21 3.53 9.29
CA THR A 152 9.96 4.36 8.10
C THR A 152 10.57 3.75 6.85
N VAL A 153 11.79 3.23 6.92
CA VAL A 153 12.42 2.50 5.80
C VAL A 153 11.60 1.27 5.41
N LEU A 154 11.16 0.48 6.38
CA LEU A 154 10.30 -0.68 6.13
C LEU A 154 8.98 -0.28 5.45
N LEU A 155 8.32 0.78 5.93
CA LEU A 155 7.11 1.33 5.32
C LEU A 155 7.35 1.77 3.87
N LEU A 156 8.45 2.50 3.61
CA LEU A 156 8.82 2.95 2.27
C LEU A 156 9.09 1.79 1.32
N ILE A 157 9.75 0.72 1.78
CA ILE A 157 9.95 -0.50 1.00
C ILE A 157 8.61 -1.15 0.66
N ILE A 158 7.69 -1.27 1.63
CA ILE A 158 6.37 -1.86 1.39
C ILE A 158 5.57 -1.05 0.35
N ILE A 159 5.56 0.27 0.49
CA ILE A 159 4.90 1.16 -0.46
C ILE A 159 5.54 1.04 -1.86
N GLY A 160 6.86 1.16 -1.95
CA GLY A 160 7.60 1.15 -3.21
C GLY A 160 7.51 -0.18 -3.96
N LEU A 161 7.48 -1.31 -3.26
CA LEU A 161 7.44 -2.62 -3.92
C LEU A 161 6.02 -3.06 -4.27
N TRP A 162 5.07 -2.97 -3.34
CA TRP A 162 3.71 -3.51 -3.51
C TRP A 162 2.71 -2.44 -3.95
N VAL A 163 2.52 -1.38 -3.16
CA VAL A 163 1.48 -0.36 -3.41
C VAL A 163 1.67 0.29 -4.78
N VAL A 164 2.90 0.75 -5.05
CA VAL A 164 3.28 1.34 -6.34
C VAL A 164 3.13 0.32 -7.48
N GLY A 165 3.51 -0.94 -7.27
CA GLY A 165 3.37 -1.98 -8.30
C GLY A 165 1.93 -2.20 -8.73
N ILE A 166 1.02 -2.26 -7.75
CA ILE A 166 -0.42 -2.41 -8.00
C ILE A 166 -1.00 -1.14 -8.64
N PHE A 167 -0.59 0.04 -8.17
CA PHE A 167 -0.97 1.31 -8.76
C PHE A 167 -0.57 1.40 -10.24
N ILE A 168 0.66 1.04 -10.60
CA ILE A 168 1.12 1.04 -12.01
C ILE A 168 0.26 0.10 -12.85
N GLY A 169 -0.04 -1.10 -12.35
CA GLY A 169 -0.93 -2.04 -13.04
C GLY A 169 -2.31 -1.45 -13.30
N LEU A 170 -2.95 -0.89 -12.26
CA LEU A 170 -4.25 -0.22 -12.39
C LEU A 170 -4.22 0.98 -13.34
N PHE A 171 -3.15 1.76 -13.30
CA PHE A 171 -2.97 2.92 -14.18
C PHE A 171 -2.88 2.49 -15.65
N ILE A 172 -2.06 1.48 -15.96
CA ILE A 172 -1.95 0.92 -17.31
C ILE A 172 -3.31 0.35 -17.76
N ASP A 173 -3.99 -0.40 -16.90
CA ASP A 173 -5.31 -0.97 -17.21
C ASP A 173 -6.36 0.14 -17.46
N SER A 174 -6.27 1.25 -16.74
CA SER A 174 -7.15 2.41 -16.94
C SER A 174 -6.92 3.10 -18.30
N ILE A 175 -5.69 3.10 -18.83
CA ILE A 175 -5.39 3.66 -20.15
C ILE A 175 -5.78 2.68 -21.26
N LYS A 176 -5.49 1.38 -21.07
CA LYS A 176 -5.90 0.30 -21.99
C LYS A 176 -7.41 0.25 -22.21
N GLN A 177 -8.20 0.51 -21.17
CA GLN A 177 -9.66 0.41 -21.22
C GLN A 177 -10.37 1.44 -22.12
N ASN A 178 -9.65 2.35 -22.77
CA ASN A 178 -10.17 3.09 -23.93
C ASN A 178 -10.22 2.25 -25.23
N GLY A 179 -9.79 0.98 -25.22
CA GLY A 179 -9.90 0.05 -26.35
C GLY A 179 -9.92 -1.42 -25.91
N LYS A 180 -11.13 -2.02 -25.86
CA LYS A 180 -11.43 -3.45 -25.64
C LYS A 180 -11.15 -4.03 -24.23
N ARG A 181 -12.23 -4.56 -23.62
CA ARG A 181 -12.23 -5.40 -22.41
C ARG A 181 -11.51 -6.73 -22.67
N LEU A 182 -10.54 -7.08 -21.83
CA LEU A 182 -10.15 -8.46 -21.53
C LEU A 182 -9.98 -8.52 -19.99
N VAL A 183 -11.04 -8.90 -19.28
CA VAL A 183 -11.22 -10.27 -18.74
C VAL A 183 -10.08 -10.64 -17.80
N THR A 184 -10.34 -10.41 -16.51
CA THR A 184 -10.27 -11.41 -15.44
C THR A 184 -9.46 -12.66 -15.78
N ASP A 185 -8.15 -12.65 -15.49
CA ASP A 185 -7.41 -13.85 -15.02
C ASP A 185 -5.91 -13.62 -14.75
N GLN A 186 -5.33 -12.50 -15.17
CA GLN A 186 -3.86 -12.39 -15.23
C GLN A 186 -3.13 -11.88 -13.98
N LYS A 187 -3.79 -11.61 -12.85
CA LYS A 187 -3.08 -11.12 -11.66
C LYS A 187 -2.23 -12.19 -10.93
N LEU A 188 -2.28 -13.46 -11.33
CA LEU A 188 -1.52 -14.54 -10.65
C LEU A 188 -0.74 -15.53 -11.53
N GLU A 189 -0.73 -15.42 -12.85
CA GLU A 189 0.27 -16.11 -13.69
C GLU A 189 1.57 -15.27 -13.79
N ASN A 190 2.08 -14.90 -12.62
CA ASN A 190 2.87 -13.69 -12.29
C ASN A 190 4.34 -13.65 -12.79
N GLY A 191 4.58 -13.71 -14.09
CA GLY A 191 5.86 -13.28 -14.65
C GLY A 191 6.08 -11.76 -14.50
N GLY A 192 5.10 -10.96 -14.94
CA GLY A 192 5.22 -9.49 -15.02
C GLY A 192 5.30 -8.79 -13.66
N PHE A 193 4.42 -9.13 -12.72
CA PHE A 193 4.41 -8.53 -11.38
C PHE A 193 5.72 -8.82 -10.62
N LEU A 194 6.19 -10.07 -10.68
CA LEU A 194 7.43 -10.48 -10.02
C LEU A 194 8.64 -9.76 -10.63
N ILE A 195 8.72 -9.67 -11.96
CA ILE A 195 9.78 -8.90 -12.64
C ILE A 195 9.75 -7.44 -12.17
N GLY A 196 8.57 -6.81 -12.13
CA GLY A 196 8.44 -5.43 -11.66
C GLY A 196 8.84 -5.24 -10.20
N LEU A 197 8.52 -6.21 -9.33
CA LEU A 197 8.93 -6.19 -7.92
C LEU A 197 10.46 -6.28 -7.79
N LEU A 198 11.09 -7.19 -8.53
CA LEU A 198 12.56 -7.33 -8.55
C LEU A 198 13.24 -6.07 -9.10
N GLU A 199 12.71 -5.49 -10.17
CA GLU A 199 13.23 -4.26 -10.76
C GLU A 199 13.20 -3.11 -9.76
N ARG A 200 12.06 -2.87 -9.09
CA ARG A 200 11.95 -1.81 -8.07
C ARG A 200 12.84 -2.10 -6.87
N ALA A 201 12.96 -3.35 -6.43
CA ALA A 201 13.87 -3.72 -5.34
C ALA A 201 15.33 -3.37 -5.69
N ILE A 202 15.77 -3.65 -6.91
CA ILE A 202 17.11 -3.29 -7.38
C ILE A 202 17.27 -1.77 -7.44
N ILE A 203 16.31 -1.04 -8.00
CA ILE A 203 16.39 0.43 -8.13
C ILE A 203 16.42 1.11 -6.76
N ILE A 204 15.50 0.72 -5.86
CA ILE A 204 15.42 1.27 -4.50
C ILE A 204 16.74 0.99 -3.76
N SER A 205 17.26 -0.23 -3.83
CA SER A 205 18.52 -0.60 -3.16
C SER A 205 19.71 0.15 -3.74
N ALA A 206 19.81 0.23 -5.07
CA ALA A 206 20.87 0.95 -5.77
C ALA A 206 20.89 2.44 -5.40
N MET A 207 19.71 3.08 -5.37
CA MET A 207 19.60 4.49 -4.99
C MET A 207 19.87 4.71 -3.49
N ALA A 208 19.40 3.82 -2.62
CA ALA A 208 19.66 3.91 -1.18
C ALA A 208 21.16 3.80 -0.84
N LEU A 209 21.87 2.92 -1.56
CA LEU A 209 23.32 2.68 -1.41
C LEU A 209 24.20 3.62 -2.24
N ASP A 210 23.62 4.58 -2.96
CA ASP A 210 24.32 5.50 -3.88
C ASP A 210 25.13 4.80 -5.00
N ILE A 211 24.66 3.64 -5.46
CA ILE A 211 25.24 2.86 -6.57
C ILE A 211 24.34 3.00 -7.82
N VAL A 212 24.15 4.24 -8.26
CA VAL A 212 23.22 4.61 -9.35
C VAL A 212 23.53 3.89 -10.68
N SER A 213 24.78 3.46 -10.90
CA SER A 213 25.19 2.71 -12.10
C SER A 213 24.41 1.40 -12.31
N VAL A 214 23.95 0.76 -11.24
CA VAL A 214 23.14 -0.48 -11.30
C VAL A 214 21.80 -0.23 -11.99
N ILE A 215 21.21 0.96 -11.82
CA ILE A 215 19.94 1.34 -12.45
C ILE A 215 20.12 1.41 -13.97
N GLY A 216 21.22 2.00 -14.45
CA GLY A 216 21.55 2.05 -15.88
C GLY A 216 21.68 0.64 -16.48
N PHE A 217 22.42 -0.25 -15.80
CA PHE A 217 22.56 -1.64 -16.21
C PHE A 217 21.21 -2.37 -16.29
N LEU A 218 20.36 -2.21 -15.28
CA LEU A 218 19.04 -2.83 -15.23
C LEU A 218 18.15 -2.41 -16.41
N ILE A 219 18.13 -1.11 -16.73
CA ILE A 219 17.37 -0.58 -17.88
C ILE A 219 17.91 -1.18 -19.18
N THR A 220 19.23 -1.24 -19.36
CA THR A 220 19.85 -1.84 -20.56
C THR A 220 19.46 -3.31 -20.73
N VAL A 221 19.58 -4.13 -19.68
CA VAL A 221 19.22 -5.56 -19.72
C VAL A 221 17.73 -5.72 -20.07
N LYS A 222 16.86 -4.92 -19.46
CA LYS A 222 15.42 -4.97 -19.68
C LYS A 222 15.05 -4.63 -21.13
N SER A 223 15.67 -3.61 -21.72
CA SER A 223 15.47 -3.23 -23.12
C SER A 223 15.93 -4.31 -24.09
N ILE A 224 17.09 -4.93 -23.85
CA ILE A 224 17.61 -6.04 -24.69
C ILE A 224 16.67 -7.25 -24.64
N ALA A 225 16.21 -7.63 -23.45
CA ALA A 225 15.32 -8.78 -23.27
C ALA A 225 13.95 -8.63 -23.97
N ARG A 226 13.52 -7.38 -24.22
CA ARG A 226 12.25 -7.07 -24.89
C ARG A 226 12.41 -6.60 -26.34
N PHE A 227 13.63 -6.55 -26.87
CA PHE A 227 13.93 -6.03 -28.21
C PHE A 227 13.05 -6.62 -29.33
N LYS A 228 12.79 -7.93 -29.30
CA LYS A 228 11.96 -8.63 -30.30
C LYS A 228 10.45 -8.30 -30.26
N LYS A 229 9.98 -7.59 -29.23
CA LYS A 229 8.58 -7.19 -29.07
C LYS A 229 8.34 -5.72 -29.41
N PHE A 230 9.35 -5.00 -29.90
CA PHE A 230 9.20 -3.59 -30.26
C PHE A 230 8.47 -3.36 -31.59
N ASP A 231 8.11 -4.42 -32.30
CA ASP A 231 7.30 -4.33 -33.53
C ASP A 231 5.79 -4.21 -33.24
N ASP A 232 5.37 -4.27 -31.97
CA ASP A 232 3.98 -4.11 -31.51
C ASP A 232 3.85 -2.75 -30.78
N ASP A 233 3.34 -1.74 -31.50
CA ASP A 233 3.25 -0.35 -31.02
C ASP A 233 2.49 -0.22 -29.69
N ASP A 234 1.37 -0.94 -29.53
CA ASP A 234 0.55 -0.92 -28.31
C ASP A 234 1.34 -1.52 -27.14
N PHE A 235 2.03 -2.65 -27.36
CA PHE A 235 2.88 -3.25 -26.33
C PHE A 235 4.01 -2.31 -25.90
N VAL A 236 4.65 -1.64 -26.86
CA VAL A 236 5.77 -0.71 -26.62
C VAL A 236 5.32 0.47 -25.78
N GLU A 237 4.18 1.09 -26.11
CA GLU A 237 3.68 2.25 -25.37
C GLU A 237 3.45 1.90 -23.89
N TYR A 238 2.70 0.83 -23.61
CA TYR A 238 2.43 0.41 -22.23
C TYR A 238 3.68 -0.07 -21.49
N PHE A 239 4.60 -0.72 -22.20
CA PHE A 239 5.87 -1.16 -21.64
C PHE A 239 6.73 0.04 -21.21
N ILE A 240 6.83 1.07 -22.05
CA ILE A 240 7.59 2.29 -21.78
C ILE A 240 6.97 3.05 -20.60
N ILE A 241 5.65 3.27 -20.62
CA ILE A 241 4.94 3.97 -19.54
C ILE A 241 5.15 3.25 -18.20
N GLY A 242 4.90 1.93 -18.16
CA GLY A 242 5.08 1.14 -16.94
C GLY A 242 6.53 1.15 -16.43
N SER A 243 7.51 1.09 -17.34
CA SER A 243 8.93 1.12 -16.98
C SER A 243 9.34 2.48 -16.42
N PHE A 244 8.91 3.59 -17.03
CA PHE A 244 9.23 4.92 -16.51
C PHE A 244 8.57 5.19 -15.16
N MET A 245 7.31 4.80 -14.96
CA MET A 245 6.65 4.92 -13.66
C MET A 245 7.37 4.10 -12.58
N SER A 246 7.79 2.87 -12.91
CA SER A 246 8.54 1.99 -12.00
C SER A 246 9.92 2.55 -11.67
N LEU A 247 10.63 3.10 -12.67
CA LEU A 247 11.92 3.76 -12.49
C LEU A 247 11.80 4.99 -11.59
N PHE A 248 10.88 5.90 -11.93
CA PHE A 248 10.69 7.14 -11.21
C PHE A 248 10.33 6.88 -9.74
N SER A 249 9.35 6.02 -9.49
CA SER A 249 8.94 5.66 -8.14
C SER A 249 10.06 4.96 -7.34
N GLY A 250 10.81 4.05 -7.96
CA GLY A 250 11.95 3.39 -7.32
C GLY A 250 13.05 4.37 -6.92
N VAL A 251 13.39 5.33 -7.80
CA VAL A 251 14.36 6.39 -7.52
C VAL A 251 13.88 7.28 -6.38
N VAL A 252 12.62 7.74 -6.40
CA VAL A 252 12.06 8.58 -5.33
C VAL A 252 12.11 7.86 -3.99
N VAL A 253 11.63 6.61 -3.93
CA VAL A 253 11.62 5.83 -2.69
C VAL A 253 13.04 5.57 -2.18
N GLY A 254 13.97 5.17 -3.07
CA GLY A 254 15.36 4.93 -2.70
C GLY A 254 16.10 6.19 -2.24
N TYR A 255 15.82 7.35 -2.85
CA TYR A 255 16.35 8.64 -2.42
C TYR A 255 15.83 9.02 -1.02
N LEU A 256 14.54 8.84 -0.75
CA LEU A 256 13.97 9.07 0.57
C LEU A 256 14.65 8.18 1.63
N ILE A 257 14.87 6.90 1.32
CA ILE A 257 15.60 5.98 2.20
C ILE A 257 17.04 6.46 2.43
N HIS A 258 17.75 6.88 1.37
CA HIS A 258 19.11 7.41 1.47
C HIS A 258 19.17 8.62 2.42
N THR A 259 18.25 9.58 2.27
CA THR A 259 18.18 10.77 3.14
C THR A 259 17.81 10.46 4.59
N LEU A 260 17.10 9.36 4.84
CA LEU A 260 16.74 8.94 6.20
C LEU A 260 17.90 8.23 6.92
N LEU A 261 18.72 7.49 6.17
CA LEU A 261 19.83 6.71 6.72
C LEU A 261 21.07 7.56 7.00
N ASN A 262 21.30 8.61 6.20
CA ASN A 262 22.38 9.58 6.38
C ASN A 262 21.95 10.79 7.22
#